data_AF-A0A929RFM8-F1
#
_entry.id   AF-A0A929RFM8-F1
#
_cell.length_a   1.000
_cell.length_b   1.000
_cell.length_c   1.000
_cell.angle_alpha   90.00
_cell.angle_beta   90.00
_cell.angle_gamma   90.00
#
_symmetry.space_group_name_H-M   'P 1'
#
loop_
_entity.id
_entity.type
_entity.pdbx_description
1 polymer ?
#
loop_
_entity_poly.entity_id
_entity_poly.type
_entity_poly.pdbx_seq_one_letter_code
_entity_poly.pdbx_strand_id
1 'polypeptide(L)'
;MRHILEPDVTWLRDPGTSVNRLTVHATWRSRRPLQMLSSTWQVTGATGTASELIRRAPTHQHFGATSVPGVLELDGSWMRDEGQAREDDASRVGDEEPSDLVRASILRREFIFDAPLKEAVERGWMMTLTFGGFSGPLYAWVDGTFVGFCADGFIPAAFDVTGALQPTHSHTLAVLLMDSPVCCHGLFREVSLEARPPAHIVDVVPVASHDGRAGALTLRVETTGGVEVHAALVNENAHERLWSAVASPDEVMTARGLDVIPWSAEEPALYRLIVTLRDEEGVKDTVSLDLGFRDVEATSQGVSLAGKALALRGVTRNECDGRTGLAVNIPDMLDDIVWCKRHGVNTVVIADAPGHARFLDLADEYGLYIIDCASNLYGPGVARDEAIEAALRRDRAHPSVIAWAIRDEEDEVRAAHALDPTRPEYSQARFPDLRKVRGEELHYAPVTVAPSYSGVTVRNHMTFTSTSDLEFLCRVVEEGHETWEYSAYLDVAPGETGFLEVPWPSSGTREVSVRLSYSTGWASAGFEIAHGSLTV
;
A
#
# COMPACT_ATOMS: atom_id res chain seq x y z
N MET A 1 25.03 -9.18 -10.90
CA MET A 1 24.86 -10.52 -11.53
C MET A 1 25.03 -10.40 -13.04
N ARG A 2 25.40 -11.47 -13.75
CA ARG A 2 25.41 -11.47 -15.22
C ARG A 2 23.96 -11.45 -15.70
N HIS A 3 23.61 -10.53 -16.60
CA HIS A 3 22.29 -10.46 -17.21
C HIS A 3 22.00 -11.77 -17.95
N ILE A 4 20.93 -12.46 -17.57
CA ILE A 4 20.51 -13.71 -18.23
C ILE A 4 19.72 -13.33 -19.48
N LEU A 5 20.09 -13.91 -20.63
CA LEU A 5 19.55 -13.54 -21.94
C LEU A 5 18.56 -14.55 -22.52
N GLU A 6 18.47 -15.74 -21.92
CA GLU A 6 17.58 -16.80 -22.39
C GLU A 6 16.62 -17.22 -21.27
N PRO A 7 15.31 -17.32 -21.55
CA PRO A 7 14.32 -17.76 -20.58
C PRO A 7 14.43 -19.27 -20.34
N ASP A 8 14.24 -19.71 -19.09
CA ASP A 8 14.21 -21.11 -18.72
C ASP A 8 12.86 -21.49 -18.09
N VAL A 9 12.38 -22.67 -18.42
CA VAL A 9 11.17 -23.28 -17.87
C VAL A 9 11.37 -23.78 -16.44
N THR A 10 12.62 -24.07 -16.03
CA THR A 10 12.92 -24.60 -14.69
C THR A 10 12.49 -23.66 -13.57
N TRP A 11 12.47 -22.35 -13.83
CA TRP A 11 12.04 -21.32 -12.87
C TRP A 11 10.56 -21.42 -12.46
N LEU A 12 9.75 -22.18 -13.18
CA LEU A 12 8.35 -22.43 -12.82
C LEU A 12 8.17 -23.61 -11.88
N ARG A 13 9.09 -24.58 -11.94
CA ARG A 13 9.00 -25.84 -11.19
C ARG A 13 9.53 -25.69 -9.77
N ASP A 14 10.55 -24.85 -9.63
CA ASP A 14 11.04 -24.34 -8.36
C ASP A 14 11.05 -22.83 -8.55
N PRO A 15 9.99 -22.09 -8.15
CA PRO A 15 9.95 -20.63 -8.20
C PRO A 15 11.07 -20.12 -7.30
N GLY A 16 12.26 -20.08 -7.87
CA GLY A 16 13.48 -19.58 -7.26
C GLY A 16 13.46 -18.07 -7.26
N THR A 17 14.65 -17.48 -7.30
CA THR A 17 14.79 -16.03 -7.37
C THR A 17 14.32 -15.51 -8.72
N SER A 18 13.59 -14.39 -8.73
CA SER A 18 13.28 -13.65 -9.95
C SER A 18 14.56 -13.38 -10.75
N VAL A 19 14.45 -13.42 -12.08
CA VAL A 19 15.59 -13.30 -12.99
C VAL A 19 15.65 -11.91 -13.57
N ASN A 20 16.82 -11.27 -13.45
CA ASN A 20 17.09 -9.89 -13.87
C ASN A 20 16.20 -8.82 -13.20
N ARG A 21 15.41 -9.20 -12.18
CA ARG A 21 14.61 -8.25 -11.40
C ARG A 21 15.55 -7.32 -10.62
N LEU A 22 15.35 -6.03 -10.77
CA LEU A 22 16.01 -5.02 -9.97
C LEU A 22 15.51 -5.09 -8.52
N THR A 23 16.40 -4.82 -7.58
CA THR A 23 16.05 -4.75 -6.17
C THR A 23 14.95 -3.73 -5.94
N VAL A 24 13.92 -4.14 -5.19
CA VAL A 24 12.81 -3.25 -4.81
C VAL A 24 13.32 -2.16 -3.88
N HIS A 25 12.75 -0.97 -4.00
CA HIS A 25 13.09 0.19 -3.19
C HIS A 25 11.83 0.77 -2.56
N ALA A 26 11.99 1.67 -1.59
CA ALA A 26 10.87 2.35 -0.96
C ALA A 26 10.01 3.12 -1.97
N THR A 27 8.71 3.25 -1.68
CA THR A 27 7.82 4.09 -2.48
C THR A 27 8.21 5.58 -2.33
N TRP A 28 8.40 6.27 -3.47
CA TRP A 28 8.68 7.70 -3.50
C TRP A 28 8.08 8.38 -4.72
N ARG A 29 8.15 9.71 -4.72
CA ARG A 29 7.87 10.56 -5.88
C ARG A 29 9.19 11.01 -6.48
N SER A 30 9.34 10.93 -7.80
CA SER A 30 10.51 11.42 -8.52
C SER A 30 10.07 12.37 -9.64
N ARG A 31 11.02 13.10 -10.21
CA ARG A 31 10.82 13.85 -11.47
C ARG A 31 11.50 13.16 -12.65
N ARG A 32 11.82 11.88 -12.50
CA ARG A 32 12.44 11.10 -13.58
C ARG A 32 11.46 11.04 -14.76
N PRO A 33 11.96 11.11 -16.01
CA PRO A 33 11.12 10.86 -17.17
C PRO A 33 10.44 9.50 -17.03
N LEU A 34 9.11 9.48 -17.12
CA LEU A 34 8.29 8.31 -16.90
C LEU A 34 7.17 8.28 -17.93
N GLN A 35 7.10 7.19 -18.70
CA GLN A 35 6.02 6.95 -19.66
C GLN A 35 5.16 5.78 -19.19
N MET A 36 3.85 6.04 -19.04
CA MET A 36 2.88 4.98 -18.80
C MET A 36 2.64 4.18 -20.08
N LEU A 37 2.72 2.86 -19.98
CA LEU A 37 2.36 1.91 -21.05
C LEU A 37 0.96 1.32 -20.82
N SER A 38 0.37 1.57 -19.66
CA SER A 38 -1.04 1.30 -19.33
C SER A 38 -1.99 1.97 -20.32
N SER A 39 -2.74 1.15 -21.05
CA SER A 39 -3.67 1.53 -22.12
C SER A 39 -4.36 0.25 -22.65
N THR A 40 -4.82 0.27 -23.90
CA THR A 40 -5.24 -0.95 -24.59
C THR A 40 -4.02 -1.75 -25.04
N TRP A 41 -3.99 -3.03 -24.69
CA TRP A 41 -2.97 -4.01 -25.09
C TRP A 41 -3.59 -5.08 -25.99
N GLN A 42 -2.74 -5.77 -26.73
CA GLN A 42 -3.11 -6.97 -27.47
C GLN A 42 -3.02 -8.19 -26.54
N VAL A 43 -3.97 -9.12 -26.60
CA VAL A 43 -3.96 -10.33 -25.75
C VAL A 43 -4.49 -11.57 -26.47
N THR A 44 -3.97 -12.73 -26.11
CA THR A 44 -4.58 -14.03 -26.43
C THR A 44 -4.42 -14.99 -25.25
N GLY A 45 -5.43 -15.81 -25.00
CA GLY A 45 -5.28 -17.02 -24.18
C GLY A 45 -4.50 -18.10 -24.95
N ALA A 46 -3.77 -18.94 -24.23
CA ALA A 46 -3.03 -20.06 -24.77
C ALA A 46 -2.98 -21.22 -23.77
N THR A 47 -2.98 -22.44 -24.29
CA THR A 47 -2.75 -23.67 -23.53
C THR A 47 -1.69 -24.48 -24.27
N GLY A 48 -0.73 -25.02 -23.54
CA GLY A 48 0.38 -25.78 -24.11
C GLY A 48 1.45 -26.07 -23.07
N THR A 49 2.57 -26.65 -23.49
CA THR A 49 3.70 -26.83 -22.56
C THR A 49 4.35 -25.49 -22.24
N ALA A 50 4.82 -25.30 -21.01
CA ALA A 50 5.48 -24.05 -20.61
C ALA A 50 6.65 -23.67 -21.55
N SER A 51 7.49 -24.65 -21.92
CA SER A 51 8.58 -24.48 -22.87
C SER A 51 8.14 -24.03 -24.27
N GLU A 52 7.00 -24.54 -24.76
CA GLU A 52 6.44 -24.11 -26.04
C GLU A 52 5.95 -22.67 -25.97
N LEU A 53 5.22 -22.33 -24.91
CA LEU A 53 4.65 -21.00 -24.73
C LEU A 53 5.75 -19.94 -24.57
N ILE A 54 6.82 -20.23 -23.83
CA ILE A 54 8.00 -19.37 -23.69
C ILE A 54 8.64 -19.06 -25.06
N ARG A 55 8.79 -20.06 -25.93
CA ARG A 55 9.33 -19.86 -27.29
C ARG A 55 8.37 -19.10 -28.21
N ARG A 56 7.07 -19.32 -28.06
CA ARG A 56 6.02 -18.75 -28.93
C ARG A 56 5.72 -17.29 -28.59
N ALA A 57 5.74 -16.92 -27.32
CA ALA A 57 5.31 -15.60 -26.82
C ALA A 57 5.92 -14.40 -27.59
N PRO A 58 7.25 -14.28 -27.79
CA PRO A 58 7.84 -13.09 -28.43
C PRO A 58 7.51 -12.95 -29.93
N THR A 59 7.02 -14.01 -30.58
CA THR A 59 6.75 -14.03 -32.04
C THR A 59 5.28 -14.20 -32.37
N HIS A 60 4.40 -14.22 -31.37
CA HIS A 60 2.97 -14.39 -31.60
C HIS A 60 2.37 -13.17 -32.33
N GLN A 61 1.39 -13.40 -33.21
CA GLN A 61 0.82 -12.36 -34.09
C GLN A 61 -0.70 -12.21 -34.02
N HIS A 62 -1.44 -13.19 -33.50
CA HIS A 62 -2.90 -13.20 -33.54
C HIS A 62 -3.45 -12.82 -32.17
N PHE A 63 -4.04 -11.63 -32.06
CA PHE A 63 -4.48 -11.10 -30.78
C PHE A 63 -5.89 -10.51 -30.85
N GLY A 64 -6.60 -10.61 -29.72
CA GLY A 64 -7.68 -9.70 -29.36
C GLY A 64 -7.12 -8.44 -28.69
N ALA A 65 -7.99 -7.73 -27.96
CA ALA A 65 -7.63 -6.52 -27.22
C ALA A 65 -8.11 -6.62 -25.77
N THR A 66 -7.33 -6.04 -24.85
CA THR A 66 -7.66 -5.93 -23.43
C THR A 66 -7.19 -4.57 -22.90
N SER A 67 -7.65 -4.19 -21.70
CA SER A 67 -7.19 -2.99 -21.02
C SER A 67 -6.18 -3.36 -19.93
N VAL A 68 -5.11 -2.57 -19.82
CA VAL A 68 -4.10 -2.68 -18.76
C VAL A 68 -4.01 -1.32 -18.06
N PRO A 69 -4.20 -1.23 -16.73
CA PRO A 69 -4.47 -2.33 -15.81
C PRO A 69 -5.84 -2.99 -16.02
N GLY A 70 -5.93 -4.29 -15.75
CA GLY A 70 -7.18 -5.05 -15.86
C GLY A 70 -7.01 -6.53 -15.58
N VAL A 71 -8.14 -7.20 -15.39
CA VAL A 71 -8.24 -8.67 -15.28
C VAL A 71 -8.99 -9.21 -16.51
N LEU A 72 -8.50 -10.31 -17.07
CA LEU A 72 -8.89 -10.86 -18.36
C LEU A 72 -10.20 -11.65 -18.30
N GLU A 73 -10.67 -12.04 -17.11
CA GLU A 73 -11.99 -12.66 -16.92
C GLU A 73 -13.13 -11.69 -17.29
N LEU A 74 -12.94 -10.39 -17.03
CA LEU A 74 -14.00 -9.40 -17.18
C LEU A 74 -14.26 -8.96 -18.63
N ASP A 75 -13.28 -9.10 -19.51
CA ASP A 75 -13.44 -8.79 -20.93
C ASP A 75 -13.68 -10.04 -21.80
N GLY A 76 -13.79 -11.21 -21.17
CA GLY A 76 -14.02 -12.51 -21.82
C GLY A 76 -12.79 -13.08 -22.54
N SER A 77 -11.62 -12.42 -22.45
CA SER A 77 -10.37 -12.92 -23.02
C SER A 77 -9.79 -14.11 -22.24
N TRP A 78 -10.32 -14.36 -21.04
CA TRP A 78 -10.00 -15.50 -20.19
C TRP A 78 -11.27 -16.14 -19.63
N MET A 79 -11.59 -17.35 -20.09
CA MET A 79 -12.71 -18.13 -19.54
C MET A 79 -12.16 -19.34 -18.78
N ARG A 80 -12.41 -19.42 -17.47
CA ARG A 80 -12.29 -20.69 -16.72
C ARG A 80 -13.61 -21.44 -16.87
N ASP A 81 -13.59 -22.59 -17.58
CA ASP A 81 -14.77 -23.44 -17.67
C ASP A 81 -15.01 -24.13 -16.31
N GLU A 82 -16.22 -24.05 -15.74
CA GLU A 82 -16.56 -24.55 -14.40
C GLU A 82 -16.36 -26.08 -14.28
N GLY A 83 -16.46 -26.80 -15.40
CA GLY A 83 -16.17 -28.23 -15.47
C GLY A 83 -14.69 -28.56 -15.30
N GLN A 84 -13.80 -27.70 -15.82
CA GLN A 84 -12.35 -27.89 -15.79
C GLN A 84 -11.75 -27.45 -14.44
N ALA A 85 -12.29 -26.42 -13.81
CA ALA A 85 -11.87 -26.00 -12.46
C ALA A 85 -12.03 -27.13 -11.41
N ARG A 86 -13.02 -28.00 -11.59
CA ARG A 86 -13.22 -29.20 -10.77
C ARG A 86 -12.23 -30.33 -11.07
N GLU A 87 -11.75 -30.46 -12.31
CA GLU A 87 -10.73 -31.43 -12.70
C GLU A 87 -9.33 -31.00 -12.21
N ASP A 88 -9.00 -29.71 -12.30
CA ASP A 88 -7.75 -29.15 -11.76
C ASP A 88 -7.68 -29.30 -10.22
N ASP A 89 -8.78 -29.08 -9.50
CA ASP A 89 -8.86 -29.34 -8.05
C ASP A 89 -8.78 -30.84 -7.70
N ALA A 90 -9.33 -31.72 -8.55
CA ALA A 90 -9.28 -33.17 -8.35
C ALA A 90 -7.89 -33.77 -8.62
N SER A 91 -7.18 -33.26 -9.64
CA SER A 91 -5.80 -33.65 -9.98
C SER A 91 -4.78 -33.23 -8.93
N ARG A 92 -5.04 -32.16 -8.16
CA ARG A 92 -4.25 -31.75 -6.99
C ARG A 92 -4.37 -32.69 -5.79
N VAL A 93 -5.37 -33.59 -5.78
CA VAL A 93 -5.65 -34.55 -4.69
C VAL A 93 -5.21 -35.98 -5.06
N GLY A 94 -4.88 -36.25 -6.32
CA GLY A 94 -4.43 -37.57 -6.81
C GLY A 94 -2.92 -37.67 -7.04
N ASP A 95 -2.36 -38.88 -6.88
CA ASP A 95 -0.97 -39.25 -7.16
C ASP A 95 -0.59 -39.29 -8.67
N GLU A 96 -1.33 -38.60 -9.55
CA GLU A 96 -0.98 -38.54 -10.98
C GLU A 96 0.13 -37.51 -11.23
N GLU A 97 1.14 -37.86 -12.05
CA GLU A 97 2.20 -36.92 -12.43
C GLU A 97 1.59 -35.65 -13.02
N PRO A 98 1.96 -34.45 -12.52
CA PRO A 98 1.39 -33.21 -13.00
C PRO A 98 1.68 -33.05 -14.50
N SER A 99 0.62 -32.88 -15.28
CA SER A 99 0.72 -32.58 -16.71
C SER A 99 1.59 -31.33 -16.94
N ASP A 100 2.54 -31.40 -17.87
CA ASP A 100 3.36 -30.26 -18.30
C ASP A 100 2.56 -29.20 -19.08
N LEU A 101 1.25 -29.42 -19.32
CA LEU A 101 0.37 -28.42 -19.91
C LEU A 101 0.01 -27.34 -18.89
N VAL A 102 0.28 -26.10 -19.26
CA VAL A 102 -0.10 -24.92 -18.51
C VAL A 102 -1.04 -24.04 -19.34
N ARG A 103 -1.87 -23.28 -18.64
CA ARG A 103 -2.64 -22.17 -19.21
C ARG A 103 -1.85 -20.89 -19.04
N ALA A 104 -1.85 -20.03 -20.05
CA ALA A 104 -1.20 -18.73 -19.97
C ALA A 104 -1.88 -17.72 -20.90
N SER A 105 -1.67 -16.44 -20.65
CA SER A 105 -1.99 -15.38 -21.60
C SER A 105 -0.71 -14.80 -22.20
N ILE A 106 -0.75 -14.46 -23.48
CA ILE A 106 0.31 -13.72 -24.16
C ILE A 106 -0.23 -12.32 -24.40
N LEU A 107 0.41 -11.32 -23.81
CA LEU A 107 0.09 -9.92 -24.00
C LEU A 107 1.17 -9.24 -24.84
N ARG A 108 0.77 -8.25 -25.64
CA ARG A 108 1.67 -7.49 -26.50
C ARG A 108 1.30 -6.01 -26.51
N ARG A 109 2.32 -5.15 -26.50
CA ARG A 109 2.18 -3.69 -26.65
C ARG A 109 3.27 -3.13 -27.53
N GLU A 110 2.87 -2.44 -28.60
CA GLU A 110 3.79 -1.58 -29.35
C GLU A 110 3.83 -0.19 -28.73
N PHE A 111 5.00 0.44 -28.68
CA PHE A 111 5.12 1.81 -28.18
C PHE A 111 6.28 2.57 -28.85
N ILE A 112 6.21 3.89 -28.77
CA ILE A 112 7.28 4.82 -29.12
C ILE A 112 7.57 5.68 -27.89
N PHE A 113 8.79 6.21 -27.77
CA PHE A 113 9.13 7.10 -26.67
C PHE A 113 8.39 8.44 -26.78
N ASP A 114 7.92 8.93 -25.64
CA ASP A 114 7.63 10.35 -25.49
C ASP A 114 8.92 11.19 -25.58
N ALA A 115 8.78 12.51 -25.69
CA ALA A 115 9.94 13.39 -25.87
C ALA A 115 10.95 13.31 -24.72
N PRO A 116 10.53 13.33 -23.43
CA PRO A 116 11.45 13.16 -22.30
C PRO A 116 12.23 11.83 -22.32
N LEU A 117 11.58 10.70 -22.59
CA LEU A 117 12.26 9.40 -22.63
C LEU A 117 13.18 9.29 -23.83
N LYS A 118 12.79 9.82 -24.99
CA LYS A 118 13.64 9.82 -26.17
C LYS A 118 14.96 10.55 -25.90
N GLU A 119 14.89 11.73 -25.29
CA GLU A 119 16.07 12.50 -24.91
C GLU A 119 16.93 11.74 -23.89
N ALA A 120 16.31 11.07 -22.91
CA ALA A 120 17.03 10.28 -21.92
C ALA A 120 17.78 9.08 -22.56
N VAL A 121 17.12 8.36 -23.48
CA VAL A 121 17.75 7.26 -24.23
C VAL A 121 18.93 7.77 -25.07
N GLU A 122 18.78 8.91 -25.77
CA GLU A 122 19.86 9.53 -26.56
C GLU A 122 21.06 9.95 -25.69
N ARG A 123 20.80 10.31 -24.43
CA ARG A 123 21.83 10.63 -23.42
C ARG A 123 22.44 9.39 -22.75
N GLY A 124 22.00 8.18 -23.11
CA GLY A 124 22.48 6.92 -22.52
C GLY A 124 22.02 6.70 -21.08
N TRP A 125 20.84 7.21 -20.72
CA TRP A 125 20.24 6.93 -19.40
C TRP A 125 19.77 5.48 -19.32
N MET A 126 19.77 4.94 -18.10
CA MET A 126 19.26 3.60 -17.83
C MET A 126 17.73 3.61 -17.99
N MET A 127 17.19 2.61 -18.68
CA MET A 127 15.76 2.46 -18.92
C MET A 127 15.23 1.29 -18.10
N THR A 128 14.23 1.54 -17.26
CA THR A 128 13.65 0.54 -16.36
C THR A 128 12.19 0.29 -16.71
N LEU A 129 11.87 -0.93 -17.13
CA LEU A 129 10.50 -1.39 -17.35
C LEU A 129 9.94 -1.94 -16.04
N THR A 130 8.83 -1.39 -15.56
CA THR A 130 8.19 -1.81 -14.31
C THR A 130 6.78 -2.32 -14.57
N PHE A 131 6.51 -3.54 -14.11
CA PHE A 131 5.17 -4.10 -13.97
C PHE A 131 4.70 -3.89 -12.53
N GLY A 132 3.70 -3.03 -12.32
CA GLY A 132 3.20 -2.66 -11.00
C GLY A 132 2.49 -3.81 -10.28
N GLY A 133 1.85 -4.71 -11.05
CA GLY A 133 1.22 -5.90 -10.50
C GLY A 133 0.58 -6.80 -11.55
N PHE A 134 0.70 -8.11 -11.33
CA PHE A 134 0.28 -9.16 -12.26
C PHE A 134 0.00 -10.48 -11.52
N SER A 135 -0.88 -11.31 -12.07
CA SER A 135 -1.27 -12.58 -11.44
C SER A 135 -0.50 -13.76 -12.03
N GLY A 136 0.33 -14.39 -11.20
CA GLY A 136 1.11 -15.57 -11.58
C GLY A 136 2.48 -15.26 -12.18
N PRO A 137 3.26 -16.28 -12.54
CA PRO A 137 4.60 -16.08 -13.07
C PRO A 137 4.59 -15.32 -14.42
N LEU A 138 5.46 -14.31 -14.52
CA LEU A 138 5.61 -13.45 -15.68
C LEU A 138 6.97 -13.67 -16.33
N TYR A 139 6.98 -13.80 -17.66
CA TYR A 139 8.15 -13.63 -18.52
C TYR A 139 7.94 -12.42 -19.44
N ALA A 140 8.97 -11.61 -19.63
CA ALA A 140 8.90 -10.43 -20.48
C ALA A 140 10.02 -10.36 -21.53
N TRP A 141 9.68 -9.78 -22.69
CA TRP A 141 10.60 -9.50 -23.78
C TRP A 141 10.39 -8.09 -24.34
N VAL A 142 11.48 -7.45 -24.74
CA VAL A 142 11.48 -6.19 -25.49
C VAL A 142 12.18 -6.43 -26.83
N ASP A 143 11.48 -6.17 -27.94
CA ASP A 143 11.94 -6.44 -29.30
C ASP A 143 12.49 -7.87 -29.49
N GLY A 144 11.82 -8.84 -28.84
CA GLY A 144 12.20 -10.25 -28.87
C GLY A 144 13.39 -10.62 -27.95
N THR A 145 14.04 -9.65 -27.34
CA THR A 145 15.09 -9.88 -26.33
C THR A 145 14.46 -10.14 -24.97
N PHE A 146 14.83 -11.24 -24.32
CA PHE A 146 14.35 -11.57 -22.99
C PHE A 146 14.89 -10.57 -21.96
N VAL A 147 14.00 -10.00 -21.14
CA VAL A 147 14.38 -8.98 -20.14
C VAL A 147 14.26 -9.50 -18.71
N GLY A 148 13.34 -10.42 -18.41
CA GLY A 148 13.27 -10.99 -17.07
C GLY A 148 12.09 -11.90 -16.79
N PHE A 149 12.17 -12.53 -15.61
CA PHE A 149 11.17 -13.42 -15.05
C PHE A 149 10.86 -13.02 -13.61
N CYS A 150 9.61 -13.10 -13.20
CA CYS A 150 9.21 -12.91 -11.81
C CYS A 150 8.03 -13.83 -11.47
N ALA A 151 8.16 -14.58 -10.38
CA ALA A 151 7.15 -15.55 -9.96
C ALA A 151 5.93 -14.88 -9.30
N ASP A 152 6.17 -13.81 -8.53
CA ASP A 152 5.17 -13.12 -7.74
C ASP A 152 4.99 -11.66 -8.17
N GLY A 153 3.77 -11.30 -8.56
CA GLY A 153 3.44 -9.97 -9.05
C GLY A 153 2.66 -9.08 -8.09
N PHE A 154 2.62 -9.36 -6.78
CA PHE A 154 1.95 -8.46 -5.82
C PHE A 154 2.83 -7.29 -5.36
N ILE A 155 4.16 -7.38 -5.54
CA ILE A 155 5.09 -6.27 -5.43
C ILE A 155 5.62 -5.93 -6.84
N PRO A 156 5.82 -4.65 -7.21
CA PRO A 156 6.30 -4.30 -8.54
C PRO A 156 7.57 -5.05 -8.95
N ALA A 157 7.61 -5.50 -10.20
CA ALA A 157 8.78 -6.13 -10.81
C ALA A 157 9.38 -5.16 -11.83
N ALA A 158 10.62 -4.72 -11.57
CA ALA A 158 11.35 -3.78 -12.42
C ALA A 158 12.54 -4.48 -13.09
N PHE A 159 12.78 -4.19 -14.37
CA PHE A 159 13.85 -4.79 -15.17
C PHE A 159 14.63 -3.70 -15.91
N ASP A 160 15.96 -3.82 -15.97
CA ASP A 160 16.78 -2.98 -16.84
C ASP A 160 16.60 -3.43 -18.29
N VAL A 161 16.09 -2.53 -19.14
CA VAL A 161 15.83 -2.78 -20.56
C VAL A 161 16.68 -1.89 -21.47
N THR A 162 17.68 -1.20 -20.91
CA THR A 162 18.51 -0.21 -21.63
C THR A 162 19.12 -0.79 -22.90
N GLY A 163 19.67 -2.00 -22.83
CA GLY A 163 20.33 -2.66 -23.96
C GLY A 163 19.38 -3.15 -25.06
N ALA A 164 18.07 -3.26 -24.78
CA ALA A 164 17.06 -3.72 -25.73
C ALA A 164 16.40 -2.58 -26.52
N LEU A 165 16.64 -1.32 -26.15
CA LEU A 165 15.94 -0.15 -26.67
C LEU A 165 16.80 0.66 -27.65
N GLN A 166 16.14 1.37 -28.57
CA GLN A 166 16.77 2.17 -29.63
C GLN A 166 15.96 3.47 -29.88
N PRO A 167 16.56 4.67 -29.80
CA PRO A 167 15.81 5.93 -29.67
C PRO A 167 14.85 6.30 -30.82
N THR A 168 15.05 5.75 -32.03
CA THR A 168 14.27 6.11 -33.23
C THR A 168 13.34 5.01 -33.73
N HIS A 169 13.10 3.96 -32.94
CA HIS A 169 12.30 2.80 -33.35
C HIS A 169 10.96 2.73 -32.61
N SER A 170 9.99 2.07 -33.24
CA SER A 170 8.84 1.53 -32.52
C SER A 170 9.28 0.23 -31.86
N HIS A 171 8.99 0.10 -30.57
CA HIS A 171 9.34 -1.06 -29.77
C HIS A 171 8.13 -1.95 -29.54
N THR A 172 8.36 -3.25 -29.39
CA THR A 172 7.37 -4.25 -29.01
C THR A 172 7.72 -4.85 -27.66
N LEU A 173 6.82 -4.68 -26.70
CA LEU A 173 6.80 -5.42 -25.45
C LEU A 173 5.92 -6.67 -25.61
N ALA A 174 6.45 -7.84 -25.28
CA ALA A 174 5.70 -9.09 -25.20
C ALA A 174 5.80 -9.65 -23.78
N VAL A 175 4.68 -10.18 -23.27
CA VAL A 175 4.57 -10.72 -21.91
C VAL A 175 3.87 -12.06 -21.97
N LEU A 176 4.43 -13.07 -21.32
CA LEU A 176 3.79 -14.35 -21.07
C LEU A 176 3.44 -14.40 -19.58
N LEU A 177 2.15 -14.50 -19.28
CA LEU A 177 1.64 -14.57 -17.91
C LEU A 177 0.98 -15.93 -17.69
N MET A 178 1.55 -16.73 -16.81
CA MET A 178 1.06 -18.08 -16.53
C MET A 178 -0.07 -18.06 -15.51
N ASP A 179 -1.02 -19.00 -15.67
CA ASP A 179 -2.15 -19.15 -14.75
C ASP A 179 -1.65 -19.45 -13.32
N SER A 180 -2.43 -18.99 -12.34
CA SER A 180 -2.08 -18.97 -10.93
C SER A 180 -3.31 -19.28 -10.08
N PRO A 181 -3.14 -19.79 -8.84
CA PRO A 181 -4.27 -20.05 -7.94
C PRO A 181 -5.04 -18.80 -7.50
N VAL A 182 -4.58 -17.59 -7.87
CA VAL A 182 -5.25 -16.32 -7.56
C VAL A 182 -6.63 -16.23 -8.25
N CYS A 183 -7.54 -15.44 -7.69
CA CYS A 183 -8.94 -15.31 -8.13
C CYS A 183 -9.14 -14.61 -9.48
N CYS A 184 -8.11 -13.96 -10.04
CA CYS A 184 -8.16 -13.25 -11.30
C CYS A 184 -6.85 -13.40 -12.08
N HIS A 185 -6.92 -13.29 -13.41
CA HIS A 185 -5.78 -13.40 -14.32
C HIS A 185 -5.54 -12.09 -15.10
N GLY A 186 -4.34 -11.52 -15.10
CA GLY A 186 -4.01 -10.32 -15.88
C GLY A 186 -2.91 -9.44 -15.30
N LEU A 187 -2.65 -8.33 -15.99
CA LEU A 187 -1.79 -7.23 -15.52
C LEU A 187 -2.68 -6.24 -14.77
N PHE A 188 -2.87 -6.44 -13.47
CA PHE A 188 -3.88 -5.74 -12.68
C PHE A 188 -3.42 -4.40 -12.07
N ARG A 189 -2.14 -4.03 -12.19
CA ARG A 189 -1.65 -2.66 -11.94
C ARG A 189 -0.85 -2.12 -13.13
N GLU A 190 -0.35 -0.91 -13.02
CA GLU A 190 0.22 -0.15 -14.13
C GLU A 190 1.50 -0.76 -14.69
N VAL A 191 1.74 -0.55 -15.98
CA VAL A 191 3.02 -0.85 -16.62
C VAL A 191 3.66 0.46 -17.05
N SER A 192 4.94 0.64 -16.73
CA SER A 192 5.64 1.90 -16.96
C SER A 192 7.07 1.71 -17.41
N LEU A 193 7.58 2.72 -18.13
CA LEU A 193 8.98 2.82 -18.51
C LEU A 193 9.56 4.10 -17.88
N GLU A 194 10.54 3.95 -16.98
CA GLU A 194 11.23 5.06 -16.30
C GLU A 194 12.65 5.20 -16.86
N ALA A 195 13.11 6.44 -17.06
CA ALA A 195 14.52 6.71 -17.37
C ALA A 195 15.27 7.22 -16.12
N ARG A 196 16.39 6.57 -15.80
CA ARG A 196 17.26 6.87 -14.66
C ARG A 196 18.61 7.40 -15.15
N PRO A 197 19.07 8.56 -14.65
CA PRO A 197 20.39 9.06 -14.99
C PRO A 197 21.49 8.06 -14.53
N PRO A 198 22.67 8.04 -15.16
CA PRO A 198 23.76 7.13 -14.77
C PRO A 198 24.13 7.23 -13.29
N ALA A 199 24.11 8.45 -12.73
CA ALA A 199 24.14 8.67 -11.29
C ALA A 199 22.71 8.89 -10.76
N HIS A 200 22.22 7.98 -9.91
CA HIS A 200 20.86 8.04 -9.39
C HIS A 200 20.70 7.40 -8.00
N ILE A 201 19.61 7.74 -7.33
CA ILE A 201 19.22 7.19 -6.03
C ILE A 201 18.60 5.80 -6.25
N VAL A 202 19.13 4.79 -5.58
CA VAL A 202 18.69 3.39 -5.67
C VAL A 202 17.67 3.06 -4.59
N ASP A 203 17.87 3.56 -3.36
CA ASP A 203 16.92 3.36 -2.26
C ASP A 203 17.03 4.47 -1.21
N VAL A 204 15.95 4.72 -0.48
CA VAL A 204 15.92 5.64 0.67
C VAL A 204 15.37 4.89 1.88
N VAL A 205 16.15 4.85 2.95
CA VAL A 205 15.85 4.09 4.17
C VAL A 205 15.73 5.06 5.34
N PRO A 206 14.52 5.65 5.55
CA PRO A 206 14.27 6.53 6.68
C PRO A 206 13.81 5.73 7.92
N VAL A 207 14.22 6.18 9.10
CA VAL A 207 13.66 5.80 10.40
C VAL A 207 13.29 7.09 11.13
N ALA A 208 11.99 7.36 11.25
CA ALA A 208 11.44 8.58 11.83
C ALA A 208 10.68 8.26 13.12
N SER A 209 11.31 8.57 14.26
CA SER A 209 10.84 8.23 15.62
C SER A 209 10.35 9.45 16.38
N HIS A 210 9.54 9.25 17.42
CA HIS A 210 9.04 10.34 18.28
C HIS A 210 8.83 9.86 19.72
N ASP A 211 9.59 10.44 20.65
CA ASP A 211 9.62 10.02 22.06
C ASP A 211 8.52 10.66 22.94
N GLY A 212 7.59 11.37 22.32
CA GLY A 212 6.53 12.13 22.98
C GLY A 212 6.91 13.58 23.30
N ARG A 213 8.16 13.99 23.05
CA ARG A 213 8.63 15.37 23.20
C ARG A 213 9.23 15.93 21.92
N ALA A 214 10.00 15.13 21.19
CA ALA A 214 10.64 15.56 19.96
C ALA A 214 10.84 14.39 18.98
N GLY A 215 10.93 14.74 17.70
CA GLY A 215 11.24 13.80 16.64
C GLY A 215 12.74 13.54 16.49
N ALA A 216 13.06 12.35 15.98
CA ALA A 216 14.39 12.02 15.47
C ALA A 216 14.28 11.33 14.10
N LEU A 217 15.29 11.55 13.25
CA LEU A 217 15.38 10.96 11.92
C LEU A 217 16.75 10.32 11.76
N THR A 218 16.79 9.04 11.40
CA THR A 218 17.98 8.38 10.86
C THR A 218 17.73 8.07 9.39
N LEU A 219 18.66 8.44 8.52
CA LEU A 219 18.49 8.34 7.07
C LEU A 219 19.72 7.70 6.44
N ARG A 220 19.51 6.62 5.70
CA ARG A 220 20.51 6.01 4.81
C ARG A 220 19.99 6.10 3.37
N VAL A 221 20.85 6.52 2.45
CA VAL A 221 20.51 6.68 1.03
C VAL A 221 21.48 5.83 0.21
N GLU A 222 20.92 4.84 -0.48
CA GLU A 222 21.66 3.96 -1.39
C GLU A 222 21.67 4.61 -2.78
N THR A 223 22.82 4.64 -3.44
CA THR A 223 22.95 5.31 -4.74
C THR A 223 23.85 4.52 -5.69
N THR A 224 23.69 4.77 -6.98
CA THR A 224 24.69 4.41 -8.00
C THR A 224 25.34 5.70 -8.47
N GLY A 225 26.66 5.81 -8.37
CA GLY A 225 27.40 7.02 -8.73
C GLY A 225 27.10 8.21 -7.82
N GLY A 226 27.43 9.43 -8.28
CA GLY A 226 27.30 10.66 -7.50
C GLY A 226 28.43 10.86 -6.48
N VAL A 227 28.47 12.05 -5.90
CA VAL A 227 29.51 12.48 -4.94
C VAL A 227 28.88 12.92 -3.62
N GLU A 228 27.73 13.61 -3.65
CA GLU A 228 27.09 14.15 -2.46
C GLU A 228 25.57 13.89 -2.46
N VAL A 229 25.05 13.51 -1.31
CA VAL A 229 23.62 13.40 -1.03
C VAL A 229 23.19 14.56 -0.16
N HIS A 230 22.27 15.38 -0.65
CA HIS A 230 21.60 16.43 0.11
C HIS A 230 20.23 15.96 0.56
N ALA A 231 19.98 15.96 1.86
CA ALA A 231 18.67 15.67 2.44
C ALA A 231 18.08 16.93 3.08
N ALA A 232 16.78 17.17 2.89
CA ALA A 232 16.05 18.24 3.54
C ALA A 232 14.67 17.74 4.00
N LEU A 233 14.36 17.98 5.27
CA LEU A 233 13.05 17.74 5.85
C LEU A 233 12.29 19.06 5.92
N VAL A 234 11.09 19.08 5.34
CA VAL A 234 10.21 20.24 5.33
C VAL A 234 8.82 19.88 5.87
N ASN A 235 8.09 20.88 6.36
CA ASN A 235 6.70 20.72 6.79
C ASN A 235 5.78 20.34 5.60
N GLU A 236 4.52 19.95 5.90
CA GLU A 236 3.53 19.48 4.90
C GLU A 236 3.40 20.40 3.68
N ASN A 237 3.43 21.72 3.89
CA ASN A 237 3.29 22.71 2.83
C ASN A 237 4.61 23.07 2.12
N ALA A 238 5.71 22.40 2.47
CA ALA A 238 7.06 22.65 1.98
C ALA A 238 7.54 24.11 2.14
N HIS A 239 7.00 24.84 3.11
CA HIS A 239 7.32 26.25 3.37
C HIS A 239 8.47 26.41 4.37
N GLU A 240 8.53 25.53 5.37
CA GLU A 240 9.52 25.61 6.44
C GLU A 240 10.44 24.39 6.38
N ARG A 241 11.75 24.66 6.41
CA ARG A 241 12.78 23.63 6.47
C ARG A 241 13.18 23.38 7.92
N LEU A 242 12.81 22.21 8.42
CA LEU A 242 13.06 21.77 9.79
C LEU A 242 14.47 21.22 9.96
N TRP A 243 15.00 20.58 8.92
CA TRP A 243 16.33 19.99 8.94
C TRP A 243 16.94 19.88 7.54
N SER A 244 18.27 19.88 7.48
CA SER A 244 19.00 19.48 6.29
C SER A 244 20.39 18.95 6.64
N ALA A 245 20.88 18.02 5.83
CA ALA A 245 22.24 17.53 5.91
C ALA A 245 22.82 17.27 4.51
N VAL A 246 24.15 17.15 4.47
CA VAL A 246 24.91 16.69 3.32
C VAL A 246 25.83 15.58 3.79
N ALA A 247 25.90 14.48 3.05
CA ALA A 247 26.74 13.34 3.36
C ALA A 247 27.19 12.66 2.07
N SER A 248 28.18 11.79 2.20
CA SER A 248 28.58 10.93 1.08
C SER A 248 27.48 9.88 0.80
N PRO A 249 27.40 9.32 -0.42
CA PRO A 249 26.64 8.11 -0.67
C PRO A 249 26.82 7.03 0.41
N ASP A 250 25.73 6.35 0.77
CA ASP A 250 25.67 5.29 1.80
C ASP A 250 25.98 5.71 3.25
N GLU A 251 26.41 6.96 3.48
CA GLU A 251 26.67 7.49 4.82
C GLU A 251 25.35 7.77 5.56
N VAL A 252 25.28 7.37 6.83
CA VAL A 252 24.09 7.55 7.66
C VAL A 252 24.01 8.98 8.18
N MET A 253 22.93 9.67 7.86
CA MET A 253 22.60 10.98 8.40
C MET A 253 21.68 10.85 9.62
N THR A 254 21.84 11.73 10.62
CA THR A 254 20.97 11.75 11.79
C THR A 254 20.51 13.17 12.14
N ALA A 255 19.27 13.26 12.62
CA ALA A 255 18.66 14.46 13.19
C ALA A 255 17.98 14.09 14.52
N ARG A 256 18.07 14.97 15.52
CA ARG A 256 17.46 14.79 16.84
C ARG A 256 16.88 16.10 17.33
N GLY A 257 15.87 16.04 18.19
CA GLY A 257 15.26 17.24 18.76
C GLY A 257 14.48 18.04 17.73
N LEU A 258 13.90 17.36 16.74
CA LEU A 258 13.06 17.98 15.73
C LEU A 258 11.73 18.39 16.37
N ASP A 259 11.32 19.64 16.14
CA ASP A 259 10.01 20.14 16.55
C ASP A 259 8.97 19.69 15.52
N VAL A 260 8.41 18.50 15.75
CA VAL A 260 7.45 17.83 14.87
C VAL A 260 6.32 17.24 15.69
N ILE A 261 5.12 17.19 15.12
CA ILE A 261 3.95 16.56 15.71
C ILE A 261 4.05 15.05 15.46
N PRO A 262 3.80 14.20 16.46
CA PRO A 262 3.80 12.76 16.26
C PRO A 262 2.66 12.33 15.33
N TRP A 263 2.95 11.44 14.39
CA TRP A 263 1.93 10.85 13.54
C TRP A 263 1.12 9.80 14.32
N SER A 264 -0.20 9.85 14.20
CA SER A 264 -1.13 8.82 14.69
C SER A 264 -2.35 8.71 13.77
N ALA A 265 -3.18 7.67 13.96
CA ALA A 265 -4.44 7.56 13.22
C ALA A 265 -5.47 8.66 13.59
N GLU A 266 -5.27 9.36 14.71
CA GLU A 266 -6.11 10.47 15.16
C GLU A 266 -5.59 11.82 14.62
N GLU A 267 -4.26 11.96 14.57
CA GLU A 267 -3.55 13.15 14.07
C GLU A 267 -2.46 12.71 13.06
N PRO A 268 -2.78 12.60 11.76
CA PRO A 268 -1.89 12.05 10.75
C PRO A 268 -0.90 13.09 10.20
N ALA A 269 -0.11 13.73 11.08
CA ALA A 269 0.86 14.75 10.70
C ALA A 269 2.01 14.17 9.84
N LEU A 270 2.21 14.71 8.64
CA LEU A 270 3.23 14.26 7.69
C LEU A 270 4.31 15.32 7.43
N TYR A 271 5.47 14.89 6.99
CA TYR A 271 6.59 15.76 6.66
C TYR A 271 7.25 15.28 5.37
N ARG A 272 7.66 16.19 4.51
CA ARG A 272 8.27 15.83 3.23
C ARG A 272 9.78 15.74 3.38
N LEU A 273 10.34 14.55 3.16
CA LEU A 273 11.78 14.37 2.98
C LEU A 273 12.11 14.50 1.49
N ILE A 274 13.00 15.44 1.16
CA ILE A 274 13.54 15.64 -0.19
C ILE A 274 14.99 15.20 -0.19
N VAL A 275 15.33 14.24 -1.05
CA VAL A 275 16.68 13.71 -1.21
C VAL A 275 17.18 14.02 -2.61
N THR A 276 18.33 14.68 -2.70
CA THR A 276 18.94 15.12 -3.96
C THR A 276 20.35 14.55 -4.08
N LEU A 277 20.62 13.82 -5.16
CA LEU A 277 21.95 13.34 -5.50
C LEU A 277 22.65 14.35 -6.40
N ARG A 278 23.89 14.68 -6.06
CA ARG A 278 24.75 15.58 -6.83
C ARG A 278 26.10 14.95 -7.15
N ASP A 279 26.69 15.42 -8.23
CA ASP A 279 28.10 15.21 -8.56
C ASP A 279 28.78 16.56 -8.89
N GLU A 280 30.00 16.49 -9.43
CA GLU A 280 30.78 17.66 -9.84
C GLU A 280 30.09 18.55 -10.89
N GLU A 281 29.17 17.98 -11.68
CA GLU A 281 28.43 18.68 -12.74
C GLU A 281 27.09 19.25 -12.24
N GLY A 282 26.66 18.91 -11.02
CA GLY A 282 25.48 19.45 -10.37
C GLY A 282 24.45 18.40 -9.95
N VAL A 283 23.17 18.74 -10.00
CA VAL A 283 22.07 17.84 -9.59
C VAL A 283 21.84 16.77 -10.64
N LYS A 284 21.88 15.50 -10.22
CA LYS A 284 21.63 14.35 -11.09
C LYS A 284 20.28 13.71 -10.87
N ASP A 285 19.85 13.58 -9.62
CA ASP A 285 18.59 12.92 -9.30
C ASP A 285 17.93 13.53 -8.07
N THR A 286 16.61 13.46 -8.00
CA THR A 286 15.83 14.00 -6.87
C THR A 286 14.58 13.16 -6.66
N VAL A 287 14.43 12.67 -5.44
CA VAL A 287 13.25 11.93 -4.97
C VAL A 287 12.69 12.57 -3.71
N SER A 288 11.42 12.31 -3.43
CA SER A 288 10.76 12.75 -2.20
C SER A 288 9.76 11.74 -1.69
N LEU A 289 9.64 11.63 -0.37
CA LEU A 289 8.71 10.75 0.32
C LEU A 289 8.14 11.47 1.55
N ASP A 290 6.94 11.06 1.95
CA ASP A 290 6.27 11.56 3.15
C ASP A 290 6.67 10.71 4.37
N LEU A 291 6.94 11.37 5.50
CA LEU A 291 7.35 10.76 6.75
C LEU A 291 6.38 11.20 7.86
N GLY A 292 5.89 10.27 8.65
CA GLY A 292 5.26 10.55 9.95
C GLY A 292 6.23 10.19 11.08
N PHE A 293 6.33 11.00 12.14
CA PHE A 293 7.23 10.70 13.26
C PHE A 293 6.49 9.92 14.34
N ARG A 294 6.87 8.67 14.59
CA ARG A 294 6.21 7.81 15.58
C ARG A 294 7.10 6.65 15.97
N ASP A 295 6.95 6.17 17.19
CA ASP A 295 7.59 4.94 17.67
C ASP A 295 6.54 3.89 17.96
N VAL A 296 6.71 2.69 17.41
CA VAL A 296 5.86 1.53 17.67
C VAL A 296 6.63 0.57 18.56
N GLU A 297 5.99 0.16 19.66
CA GLU A 297 6.54 -0.88 20.54
C GLU A 297 5.50 -1.97 20.76
N ALA A 298 5.89 -3.23 20.55
CA ALA A 298 5.09 -4.38 20.95
C ALA A 298 5.66 -5.02 22.20
N THR A 299 4.77 -5.31 23.14
CA THR A 299 5.07 -6.06 24.37
C THR A 299 4.09 -7.21 24.53
N SER A 300 4.29 -8.06 25.54
CA SER A 300 3.29 -9.09 25.88
C SER A 300 1.92 -8.53 26.28
N GLN A 301 1.82 -7.22 26.56
CA GLN A 301 0.58 -6.55 26.93
C GLN A 301 -0.15 -5.92 25.72
N GLY A 302 0.46 -5.93 24.53
CA GLY A 302 -0.09 -5.34 23.31
C GLY A 302 0.86 -4.39 22.61
N VAL A 303 0.32 -3.61 21.67
CA VAL A 303 1.04 -2.61 20.87
C VAL A 303 0.82 -1.22 21.45
N SER A 304 1.88 -0.41 21.47
CA SER A 304 1.83 0.99 21.86
C SER A 304 2.45 1.87 20.78
N LEU A 305 2.00 3.12 20.72
CA LEU A 305 2.50 4.15 19.82
C LEU A 305 2.91 5.36 20.64
N ALA A 306 4.18 5.79 20.49
CA ALA A 306 4.78 6.86 21.28
C ALA A 306 4.54 6.69 22.80
N GLY A 307 4.68 5.46 23.29
CA GLY A 307 4.49 5.10 24.70
C GLY A 307 3.05 5.00 25.20
N LYS A 308 2.03 5.20 24.34
CA LYS A 308 0.62 5.03 24.68
C LYS A 308 0.06 3.73 24.11
N ALA A 309 -0.58 2.91 24.95
CA ALA A 309 -1.19 1.65 24.52
C ALA A 309 -2.32 1.89 23.50
N LEU A 310 -2.31 1.13 22.40
CA LEU A 310 -3.31 1.23 21.34
C LEU A 310 -4.45 0.21 21.54
N ALA A 311 -5.68 0.70 21.45
CA ALA A 311 -6.85 -0.14 21.22
C ALA A 311 -7.11 -0.27 19.70
N LEU A 312 -6.79 -1.44 19.14
CA LEU A 312 -6.99 -1.73 17.72
C LEU A 312 -8.45 -2.09 17.44
N ARG A 313 -9.14 -1.24 16.69
CA ARG A 313 -10.51 -1.41 16.19
C ARG A 313 -10.40 -1.69 14.71
N GLY A 314 -10.18 -2.96 14.39
CA GLY A 314 -9.70 -3.38 13.10
C GLY A 314 -10.76 -4.00 12.18
N VAL A 315 -10.46 -3.97 10.89
CA VAL A 315 -11.10 -4.79 9.85
C VAL A 315 -10.02 -5.48 9.01
N THR A 316 -10.35 -6.59 8.38
CA THR A 316 -9.50 -7.24 7.38
C THR A 316 -9.90 -6.76 5.99
N ARG A 317 -8.92 -6.43 5.14
CA ARG A 317 -9.14 -6.00 3.75
C ARG A 317 -8.32 -6.87 2.80
N ASN A 318 -9.00 -7.44 1.81
CA ASN A 318 -8.37 -8.05 0.65
C ASN A 318 -8.52 -7.08 -0.54
N GLU A 319 -7.45 -6.87 -1.29
CA GLU A 319 -7.48 -6.03 -2.49
C GLU A 319 -8.17 -6.76 -3.65
N CYS A 320 -9.50 -6.80 -3.63
CA CYS A 320 -10.32 -7.40 -4.68
C CYS A 320 -11.72 -6.80 -4.68
N ASP A 321 -12.11 -6.20 -5.80
CA ASP A 321 -13.46 -5.69 -6.04
C ASP A 321 -14.30 -6.69 -6.85
N GLY A 322 -15.59 -6.79 -6.55
CA GLY A 322 -16.49 -7.71 -7.25
C GLY A 322 -16.71 -7.37 -8.73
N ARG A 323 -16.41 -6.13 -9.14
CA ARG A 323 -16.63 -5.61 -10.48
C ARG A 323 -15.33 -5.43 -11.27
N THR A 324 -14.20 -5.11 -10.62
CA THR A 324 -12.90 -4.92 -11.28
C THR A 324 -11.83 -5.96 -10.92
N GLY A 325 -12.14 -6.93 -10.03
CA GLY A 325 -11.20 -7.94 -9.57
C GLY A 325 -10.04 -7.30 -8.81
N LEU A 326 -8.81 -7.72 -9.10
CA LEU A 326 -7.59 -7.17 -8.51
C LEU A 326 -7.22 -5.76 -9.03
N ALA A 327 -7.85 -5.29 -10.12
CA ALA A 327 -7.62 -3.96 -10.68
C ALA A 327 -8.46 -2.91 -9.93
N VAL A 328 -8.24 -2.79 -8.62
CA VAL A 328 -8.94 -1.84 -7.74
C VAL A 328 -8.44 -0.42 -8.05
N ASN A 329 -9.36 0.54 -8.21
CA ASN A 329 -9.01 1.92 -8.53
C ASN A 329 -8.89 2.80 -7.26
N ILE A 330 -8.31 4.00 -7.43
CA ILE A 330 -8.12 4.95 -6.31
C ILE A 330 -9.45 5.36 -5.64
N PRO A 331 -10.53 5.70 -6.38
CA PRO A 331 -11.83 5.97 -5.76
C PRO A 331 -12.33 4.87 -4.82
N ASP A 332 -12.19 3.60 -5.20
CA ASP A 332 -12.61 2.46 -4.38
C ASP A 332 -11.74 2.33 -3.12
N MET A 333 -10.42 2.53 -3.25
CA MET A 333 -9.49 2.58 -2.11
C MET A 333 -9.85 3.70 -1.12
N LEU A 334 -10.16 4.88 -1.65
CA LEU A 334 -10.54 6.04 -0.84
C LEU A 334 -11.87 5.81 -0.13
N ASP A 335 -12.84 5.20 -0.81
CA ASP A 335 -14.13 4.85 -0.23
C ASP A 335 -13.99 3.86 0.94
N ASP A 336 -13.14 2.84 0.82
CA ASP A 336 -12.80 1.93 1.93
C ASP A 336 -12.22 2.70 3.14
N ILE A 337 -11.28 3.62 2.90
CA ILE A 337 -10.64 4.42 3.97
C ILE A 337 -11.64 5.35 4.65
N VAL A 338 -12.42 6.09 3.87
CA VAL A 338 -13.44 6.99 4.38
C VAL A 338 -14.50 6.22 5.15
N TRP A 339 -14.92 5.06 4.66
CA TRP A 339 -15.83 4.19 5.38
C TRP A 339 -15.26 3.78 6.74
N CYS A 340 -14.00 3.32 6.78
CA CYS A 340 -13.34 2.93 8.02
C CYS A 340 -13.34 4.08 9.04
N LYS A 341 -12.90 5.28 8.64
CA LYS A 341 -12.87 6.46 9.51
C LYS A 341 -14.25 6.83 10.05
N ARG A 342 -15.27 6.81 9.19
CA ARG A 342 -16.66 7.15 9.56
C ARG A 342 -17.30 6.16 10.53
N HIS A 343 -16.84 4.91 10.56
CA HIS A 343 -17.37 3.86 11.45
C HIS A 343 -16.46 3.58 12.65
N GLY A 344 -15.50 4.46 12.95
CA GLY A 344 -14.61 4.35 14.11
C GLY A 344 -13.53 3.27 13.99
N VAL A 345 -13.36 2.67 12.81
CA VAL A 345 -12.24 1.76 12.52
C VAL A 345 -10.96 2.58 12.48
N ASN A 346 -9.93 2.11 13.19
CA ASN A 346 -8.60 2.73 13.19
C ASN A 346 -7.50 1.78 12.70
N THR A 347 -7.81 0.52 12.39
CA THR A 347 -6.83 -0.46 11.93
C THR A 347 -7.36 -1.25 10.73
N VAL A 348 -6.52 -1.47 9.72
CA VAL A 348 -6.79 -2.35 8.59
C VAL A 348 -5.69 -3.39 8.50
N VAL A 349 -6.08 -4.67 8.49
CA VAL A 349 -5.17 -5.78 8.24
C VAL A 349 -5.26 -6.14 6.77
N ILE A 350 -4.15 -6.03 6.05
CA ILE A 350 -4.04 -6.49 4.66
C ILE A 350 -3.86 -8.00 4.69
N ALA A 351 -4.72 -8.71 3.96
CA ALA A 351 -4.67 -10.16 3.88
C ALA A 351 -4.24 -10.65 2.49
N ASP A 352 -3.71 -11.87 2.49
CA ASP A 352 -3.22 -12.66 1.35
C ASP A 352 -1.98 -12.10 0.63
N ALA A 353 -1.97 -10.81 0.27
CA ALA A 353 -0.84 -10.18 -0.39
C ALA A 353 -0.83 -8.63 -0.24
N PRO A 354 0.36 -8.00 -0.37
CA PRO A 354 0.49 -6.55 -0.23
C PRO A 354 -0.41 -5.76 -1.17
N GLY A 355 -1.09 -4.76 -0.61
CA GLY A 355 -1.98 -3.88 -1.35
C GLY A 355 -1.25 -2.97 -2.33
N HIS A 356 -2.00 -2.22 -3.13
CA HIS A 356 -1.47 -1.18 -4.00
C HIS A 356 -0.82 -0.08 -3.15
N ALA A 357 0.38 0.39 -3.52
CA ALA A 357 1.12 1.40 -2.73
C ALA A 357 0.30 2.68 -2.44
N ARG A 358 -0.58 3.07 -3.38
CA ARG A 358 -1.56 4.16 -3.20
C ARG A 358 -2.50 3.99 -2.02
N PHE A 359 -2.85 2.76 -1.62
CA PHE A 359 -3.67 2.53 -0.44
C PHE A 359 -2.92 2.93 0.84
N LEU A 360 -1.61 2.66 0.90
CA LEU A 360 -0.75 3.07 2.02
C LEU A 360 -0.53 4.59 2.04
N ASP A 361 -0.31 5.22 0.88
CA ASP A 361 -0.28 6.69 0.76
C ASP A 361 -1.54 7.34 1.38
N LEU A 362 -2.72 6.78 1.06
CA LEU A 362 -3.99 7.29 1.60
C LEU A 362 -4.15 6.96 3.09
N ALA A 363 -3.68 5.79 3.56
CA ALA A 363 -3.72 5.44 4.97
C ALA A 363 -2.82 6.36 5.82
N ASP A 364 -1.67 6.77 5.28
CA ASP A 364 -0.79 7.76 5.89
C ASP A 364 -1.49 9.12 6.02
N GLU A 365 -2.15 9.58 4.95
CA GLU A 365 -2.80 10.89 4.87
C GLU A 365 -4.08 10.98 5.71
N TYR A 366 -4.92 9.94 5.67
CA TYR A 366 -6.20 9.91 6.38
C TYR A 366 -6.10 9.42 7.83
N GLY A 367 -4.98 8.83 8.19
CA GLY A 367 -4.73 8.26 9.52
C GLY A 367 -5.47 6.96 9.75
N LEU A 368 -4.89 5.86 9.27
CA LEU A 368 -5.28 4.49 9.62
C LEU A 368 -4.02 3.68 9.94
N TYR A 369 -4.09 2.81 10.94
CA TYR A 369 -3.03 1.85 11.21
C TYR A 369 -3.15 0.67 10.25
N ILE A 370 -2.06 0.31 9.58
CA ILE A 370 -1.99 -0.81 8.66
C ILE A 370 -1.14 -1.91 9.30
N ILE A 371 -1.67 -3.13 9.27
CA ILE A 371 -0.89 -4.35 9.45
C ILE A 371 -0.74 -4.93 8.05
N ASP A 372 0.44 -4.75 7.45
CA ASP A 372 0.70 -5.14 6.07
C ASP A 372 1.32 -6.54 5.99
N CYS A 373 1.19 -7.23 4.87
CA CYS A 373 1.68 -8.60 4.70
C CYS A 373 2.60 -8.76 3.49
N ALA A 374 3.40 -9.82 3.52
CA ALA A 374 4.06 -10.33 2.33
C ALA A 374 3.11 -11.29 1.58
N SER A 375 3.33 -11.45 0.27
CA SER A 375 2.50 -12.33 -0.56
C SER A 375 2.57 -13.78 -0.10
N ASN A 376 1.41 -14.37 0.19
CA ASN A 376 1.24 -15.78 0.58
C ASN A 376 1.06 -16.70 -0.63
N LEU A 377 1.34 -16.23 -1.86
CA LEU A 377 1.17 -17.00 -3.09
C LEU A 377 2.03 -18.28 -3.10
N TYR A 378 3.24 -18.20 -2.54
CA TYR A 378 4.17 -19.31 -2.42
C TYR A 378 4.38 -19.69 -0.95
N GLY A 379 4.58 -20.99 -0.69
CA GLY A 379 5.00 -21.48 0.62
C GLY A 379 6.48 -21.16 0.91
N PRO A 380 7.00 -21.60 2.07
CA PRO A 380 8.38 -21.32 2.48
C PRO A 380 9.40 -21.72 1.41
N GLY A 381 10.35 -20.83 1.13
CA GLY A 381 11.33 -20.99 0.06
C GLY A 381 11.75 -19.66 -0.56
N VAL A 382 12.57 -19.73 -1.61
CA VAL A 382 13.25 -18.54 -2.18
C VAL A 382 12.27 -17.47 -2.69
N ALA A 383 11.20 -17.85 -3.40
CA ALA A 383 10.19 -16.88 -3.84
C ALA A 383 9.48 -16.18 -2.67
N ARG A 384 9.26 -16.89 -1.57
CA ARG A 384 8.63 -16.33 -0.36
C ARG A 384 9.59 -15.38 0.37
N ASP A 385 10.85 -15.75 0.52
CA ASP A 385 11.89 -14.87 1.07
C ASP A 385 12.02 -13.58 0.26
N GLU A 386 12.03 -13.70 -1.08
CA GLU A 386 12.04 -12.54 -1.98
C GLU A 386 10.78 -11.68 -1.82
N ALA A 387 9.59 -12.28 -1.67
CA ALA A 387 8.34 -11.55 -1.46
C ALA A 387 8.33 -10.79 -0.12
N ILE A 388 8.88 -11.38 0.95
CA ILE A 388 9.03 -10.72 2.26
C ILE A 388 9.98 -9.54 2.13
N GLU A 389 11.17 -9.74 1.58
CA GLU A 389 12.14 -8.65 1.39
C GLU A 389 11.55 -7.52 0.53
N ALA A 390 10.88 -7.88 -0.56
CA ALA A 390 10.29 -6.93 -1.49
C ALA A 390 9.17 -6.08 -0.85
N ALA A 391 8.28 -6.69 -0.06
CA ALA A 391 7.22 -5.98 0.65
C ALA A 391 7.79 -5.01 1.69
N LEU A 392 8.68 -5.49 2.57
CA LEU A 392 9.30 -4.66 3.60
C LEU A 392 10.08 -3.48 2.99
N ARG A 393 10.86 -3.72 1.92
CA ARG A 393 11.60 -2.65 1.26
C ARG A 393 10.68 -1.59 0.66
N ARG A 394 9.58 -1.99 0.01
CA ARG A 394 8.61 -1.07 -0.60
C ARG A 394 7.93 -0.21 0.47
N ASP A 395 7.51 -0.83 1.57
CA ASP A 395 6.48 -0.25 2.44
C ASP A 395 6.98 0.29 3.79
N ARG A 396 8.23 -0.01 4.19
CA ARG A 396 8.83 0.45 5.47
C ARG A 396 8.82 1.96 5.69
N ALA A 397 8.70 2.78 4.64
CA ALA A 397 8.66 4.23 4.77
C ALA A 397 7.29 4.75 5.23
N HIS A 398 6.21 3.99 5.02
CA HIS A 398 4.85 4.41 5.34
C HIS A 398 4.61 4.50 6.85
N PRO A 399 4.15 5.66 7.36
CA PRO A 399 3.80 5.81 8.77
C PRO A 399 2.63 5.00 9.27
N SER A 400 1.67 4.73 8.38
CA SER A 400 0.51 3.92 8.65
C SER A 400 0.84 2.48 8.96
N VAL A 401 1.89 1.90 8.36
CA VAL A 401 2.30 0.53 8.64
C VAL A 401 2.88 0.46 10.05
N ILE A 402 2.21 -0.23 10.95
CA ILE A 402 2.63 -0.39 12.36
C ILE A 402 3.08 -1.80 12.71
N ALA A 403 2.80 -2.79 11.86
CA ALA A 403 3.21 -4.17 12.07
C ALA A 403 3.23 -4.94 10.74
N TRP A 404 3.99 -6.04 10.71
CA TRP A 404 4.06 -6.95 9.58
C TRP A 404 3.34 -8.27 9.88
N ALA A 405 2.28 -8.57 9.15
CA ALA A 405 1.62 -9.87 9.15
C ALA A 405 2.48 -10.91 8.40
N ILE A 406 3.44 -11.47 9.13
CA ILE A 406 4.28 -12.59 8.71
C ILE A 406 3.73 -13.88 9.33
N ARG A 407 3.87 -15.02 8.65
CA ARG A 407 3.47 -16.31 9.22
C ARG A 407 4.36 -16.60 10.43
N ASP A 408 3.82 -17.29 11.43
CA ASP A 408 4.53 -17.60 12.69
C ASP A 408 5.58 -18.73 12.49
N GLU A 409 6.41 -18.58 11.47
CA GLU A 409 7.53 -19.45 11.15
C GLU A 409 8.81 -18.72 11.58
N GLU A 410 9.57 -19.32 12.51
CA GLU A 410 10.70 -18.67 13.20
C GLU A 410 11.74 -18.05 12.24
N ASP A 411 11.96 -18.69 11.10
CA ASP A 411 12.92 -18.22 10.09
C ASP A 411 12.40 -16.99 9.33
N GLU A 412 11.12 -16.97 8.94
CA GLU A 412 10.49 -15.81 8.28
C GLU A 412 10.46 -14.61 9.22
N VAL A 413 10.05 -14.82 10.48
CA VAL A 413 9.98 -13.77 11.52
C VAL A 413 11.37 -13.17 11.74
N ARG A 414 12.41 -14.00 11.89
CA ARG A 414 13.78 -13.52 12.08
C ARG A 414 14.29 -12.74 10.87
N ALA A 415 13.98 -13.17 9.66
CA ALA A 415 14.37 -12.48 8.43
C ALA A 415 13.69 -11.11 8.31
N ALA A 416 12.38 -11.05 8.57
CA ALA A 416 11.62 -9.80 8.60
C ALA A 416 12.16 -8.82 9.64
N HIS A 417 12.42 -9.29 10.87
CA HIS A 417 12.96 -8.47 11.94
C HIS A 417 14.34 -7.88 11.62
N ALA A 418 15.19 -8.65 10.94
CA ALA A 418 16.52 -8.19 10.52
C ALA A 418 16.45 -7.09 9.45
N LEU A 419 15.40 -7.10 8.61
CA LEU A 419 15.17 -6.10 7.57
C LEU A 419 14.50 -4.84 8.12
N ASP A 420 13.56 -4.98 9.05
CA ASP A 420 12.88 -3.86 9.70
C ASP A 420 12.67 -4.11 11.21
N PRO A 421 13.60 -3.67 12.07
CA PRO A 421 13.47 -3.81 13.52
C PRO A 421 12.53 -2.76 14.14
N THR A 422 12.00 -1.82 13.35
CA THR A 422 11.18 -0.71 13.84
C THR A 422 9.71 -1.08 14.00
N ARG A 423 9.32 -2.27 13.52
CA ARG A 423 7.95 -2.76 13.55
C ARG A 423 7.91 -4.20 14.06
N PRO A 424 6.92 -4.55 14.89
CA PRO A 424 6.68 -5.91 15.31
C PRO A 424 6.07 -6.75 14.20
N GLU A 425 6.26 -8.06 14.30
CA GLU A 425 5.55 -9.07 13.53
C GLU A 425 4.21 -9.41 14.20
N TYR A 426 3.21 -9.73 13.38
CA TYR A 426 1.84 -9.96 13.81
C TYR A 426 1.34 -11.32 13.34
N SER A 427 1.26 -12.28 14.25
CA SER A 427 0.86 -13.68 13.98
C SER A 427 -0.66 -13.94 14.06
N GLN A 428 -1.47 -12.90 13.81
CA GLN A 428 -2.95 -12.84 13.67
C GLN A 428 -3.78 -12.43 14.91
N ALA A 429 -4.73 -11.52 14.68
CA ALA A 429 -6.04 -11.48 15.34
C ALA A 429 -7.15 -11.47 14.28
N ARG A 430 -8.31 -12.01 14.66
CA ARG A 430 -9.48 -12.11 13.77
C ARG A 430 -10.28 -10.82 13.80
N PHE A 431 -9.92 -9.89 12.92
CA PHE A 431 -10.81 -8.78 12.59
C PHE A 431 -11.81 -9.21 11.51
N PRO A 432 -13.06 -8.70 11.55
CA PRO A 432 -14.05 -9.02 10.53
C PRO A 432 -13.62 -8.52 9.15
N ASP A 433 -14.03 -9.21 8.09
CA ASP A 433 -13.80 -8.77 6.70
C ASP A 433 -14.60 -7.50 6.44
N LEU A 434 -13.92 -6.44 6.00
CA LEU A 434 -14.50 -5.14 5.68
C LEU A 434 -15.75 -5.30 4.80
N ARG A 435 -15.69 -6.11 3.74
CA ARG A 435 -16.81 -6.26 2.80
C ARG A 435 -18.04 -6.91 3.43
N LYS A 436 -17.86 -7.71 4.48
CA LYS A 436 -18.97 -8.39 5.18
C LYS A 436 -19.65 -7.46 6.19
N VAL A 437 -18.88 -6.56 6.81
CA VAL A 437 -19.42 -5.60 7.80
C VAL A 437 -19.90 -4.30 7.19
N ARG A 438 -19.70 -4.08 5.88
CA ARG A 438 -20.29 -2.96 5.14
C ARG A 438 -21.83 -3.11 5.13
N GLY A 439 -22.48 -2.45 6.09
CA GLY A 439 -23.93 -2.54 6.32
C GLY A 439 -24.30 -2.97 7.75
N GLU A 440 -23.33 -3.32 8.57
CA GLU A 440 -23.51 -3.61 10.00
C GLU A 440 -23.11 -2.39 10.85
N GLU A 441 -23.77 -2.21 12.00
CA GLU A 441 -23.36 -1.21 12.98
C GLU A 441 -22.16 -1.74 13.78
N LEU A 442 -20.98 -1.14 13.58
CA LEU A 442 -19.81 -1.46 14.37
C LEU A 442 -19.86 -0.69 15.70
N HIS A 443 -19.63 -1.39 16.81
CA HIS A 443 -19.50 -0.77 18.14
C HIS A 443 -18.10 -0.17 18.36
N TYR A 444 -17.62 0.64 17.41
CA TYR A 444 -16.28 1.23 17.38
C TYR A 444 -16.24 2.74 17.58
N ALA A 445 -17.39 3.34 17.96
CA ALA A 445 -17.51 4.76 18.22
C ALA A 445 -16.36 5.26 19.14
N PRO A 446 -15.61 6.30 18.73
CA PRO A 446 -14.45 6.80 19.49
C PRO A 446 -14.85 7.50 20.79
N VAL A 447 -16.13 7.85 20.94
CA VAL A 447 -16.72 8.45 22.14
C VAL A 447 -18.01 7.71 22.46
N THR A 448 -18.30 7.51 23.73
CA THR A 448 -19.60 7.01 24.19
C THR A 448 -20.30 8.08 25.02
N VAL A 449 -21.59 8.27 24.76
CA VAL A 449 -22.44 9.20 25.50
C VAL A 449 -23.61 8.46 26.14
N ALA A 450 -23.90 8.79 27.39
CA ALA A 450 -25.02 8.22 28.13
C ALA A 450 -25.86 9.37 28.73
N PRO A 451 -26.98 9.76 28.10
CA PRO A 451 -27.87 10.76 28.67
C PRO A 451 -28.53 10.27 29.97
N SER A 452 -28.80 11.21 30.87
CA SER A 452 -29.40 10.99 32.20
C SER A 452 -30.43 12.09 32.51
N TYR A 453 -30.92 12.17 33.74
CA TYR A 453 -31.85 13.20 34.18
C TYR A 453 -31.26 14.59 34.34
N SER A 454 -29.96 14.69 34.64
CA SER A 454 -29.29 15.96 34.92
C SER A 454 -28.27 16.37 33.86
N GLY A 455 -28.00 15.51 32.88
CA GLY A 455 -26.92 15.74 31.93
C GLY A 455 -26.54 14.51 31.13
N VAL A 456 -25.31 14.50 30.62
CA VAL A 456 -24.73 13.45 29.78
C VAL A 456 -23.39 13.02 30.35
N THR A 457 -23.21 11.72 30.56
CA THR A 457 -21.89 11.15 30.83
C THR A 457 -21.18 10.91 29.50
N VAL A 458 -19.98 11.47 29.36
CA VAL A 458 -19.16 11.38 28.14
C VAL A 458 -17.90 10.58 28.45
N ARG A 459 -17.65 9.50 27.73
CA ARG A 459 -16.40 8.73 27.83
C ARG A 459 -15.62 8.84 26.54
N ASN A 460 -14.38 9.30 26.63
CA ASN A 460 -13.45 9.42 25.51
C ASN A 460 -12.62 8.13 25.38
N HIS A 461 -12.72 7.41 24.26
CA HIS A 461 -11.92 6.21 23.97
C HIS A 461 -10.75 6.48 23.01
N MET A 462 -10.54 7.73 22.61
CA MET A 462 -9.38 8.15 21.82
C MET A 462 -8.10 8.08 22.67
N THR A 463 -6.96 7.96 21.99
CA THR A 463 -5.65 7.72 22.62
C THR A 463 -4.83 9.01 22.75
N PHE A 464 -4.96 9.91 21.77
CA PHE A 464 -4.16 11.12 21.63
C PHE A 464 -5.00 12.39 21.70
N THR A 465 -6.22 12.38 21.16
CA THR A 465 -7.07 13.57 21.06
C THR A 465 -8.12 13.67 22.17
N SER A 466 -8.34 14.89 22.66
CA SER A 466 -9.46 15.18 23.57
C SER A 466 -10.75 15.43 22.79
N THR A 467 -11.85 15.64 23.50
CA THR A 467 -13.16 15.95 22.88
C THR A 467 -13.38 17.45 22.66
N SER A 468 -12.34 18.28 22.74
CA SER A 468 -12.44 19.75 22.59
C SER A 468 -13.06 20.18 21.26
N ASP A 469 -12.82 19.41 20.21
CA ASP A 469 -13.27 19.73 18.85
C ASP A 469 -14.56 18.98 18.47
N LEU A 470 -15.27 18.45 19.46
CA LEU A 470 -16.55 17.76 19.27
C LEU A 470 -17.70 18.61 19.82
N GLU A 471 -18.77 18.68 19.04
CA GLU A 471 -20.05 19.25 19.47
C GLU A 471 -20.94 18.13 20.02
N PHE A 472 -21.50 18.34 21.20
CA PHE A 472 -22.52 17.48 21.81
C PHE A 472 -23.88 18.11 21.59
N LEU A 473 -24.61 17.64 20.59
CA LEU A 473 -25.94 18.13 20.27
C LEU A 473 -27.00 17.32 20.99
N CYS A 474 -27.60 17.96 21.99
CA CYS A 474 -28.62 17.38 22.86
C CYS A 474 -30.01 17.71 22.30
N ARG A 475 -30.87 16.70 22.17
CA ARG A 475 -32.25 16.86 21.68
C ARG A 475 -33.25 16.21 22.61
N VAL A 476 -34.47 16.74 22.62
CA VAL A 476 -35.64 16.04 23.13
C VAL A 476 -36.61 15.78 21.99
N VAL A 477 -37.02 14.52 21.88
CA VAL A 477 -37.96 14.03 20.88
C VAL A 477 -39.23 13.56 21.57
N GLU A 478 -40.36 14.15 21.20
CA GLU A 478 -41.71 13.77 21.66
C GLU A 478 -42.55 13.35 20.45
N GLU A 479 -43.18 12.18 20.51
CA GLU A 479 -44.01 11.65 19.42
C GLU A 479 -43.30 11.68 18.03
N GLY A 480 -41.98 11.44 18.02
CA GLY A 480 -41.15 11.44 16.82
C GLY A 480 -40.76 12.83 16.29
N HIS A 481 -41.09 13.91 17.00
CA HIS A 481 -40.76 15.28 16.61
C HIS A 481 -39.77 15.91 17.60
N GLU A 482 -38.77 16.61 17.08
CA GLU A 482 -37.84 17.40 17.88
C GLU A 482 -38.56 18.60 18.49
N THR A 483 -38.59 18.68 19.82
CA THR A 483 -39.23 19.78 20.57
C THR A 483 -38.23 20.71 21.22
N TRP A 484 -36.97 20.29 21.35
CA TRP A 484 -35.91 21.04 21.99
C TRP A 484 -34.53 20.61 21.50
N GLU A 485 -33.63 21.56 21.37
CA GLU A 485 -32.23 21.37 20.95
C GLU A 485 -31.30 22.24 21.79
N TYR A 486 -30.10 21.71 22.10
CA TYR A 486 -29.05 22.40 22.83
C TYR A 486 -27.66 21.88 22.42
N SER A 487 -26.87 22.75 21.81
CA SER A 487 -25.46 22.48 21.51
C SER A 487 -24.59 22.76 22.73
N ALA A 488 -23.66 21.84 23.00
CA ALA A 488 -22.70 21.98 24.10
C ALA A 488 -21.31 21.45 23.72
N TYR A 489 -20.32 21.86 24.48
CA TYR A 489 -18.93 21.44 24.34
C TYR A 489 -18.42 21.01 25.71
N LEU A 490 -17.70 19.90 25.74
CA LEU A 490 -17.03 19.39 26.94
C LEU A 490 -15.68 18.85 26.51
N ASP A 491 -14.61 19.33 27.14
CA ASP A 491 -13.26 18.82 26.91
C ASP A 491 -12.97 17.67 27.88
N VAL A 492 -12.96 16.45 27.34
CA VAL A 492 -12.63 15.22 28.06
C VAL A 492 -11.33 14.67 27.50
N ALA A 493 -10.31 14.56 28.36
CA ALA A 493 -9.01 14.07 27.97
C ALA A 493 -9.07 12.60 27.45
N PRO A 494 -8.08 12.16 26.64
CA PRO A 494 -7.99 10.79 26.16
C PRO A 494 -8.14 9.75 27.28
N GLY A 495 -9.04 8.77 27.09
CA GLY A 495 -9.28 7.69 28.06
C GLY A 495 -10.10 8.09 29.30
N GLU A 496 -10.44 9.36 29.47
CA GLU A 496 -11.18 9.85 30.65
C GLU A 496 -12.70 9.85 30.46
N THR A 497 -13.41 10.12 31.56
CA THR A 497 -14.87 10.29 31.58
C THR A 497 -15.21 11.64 32.19
N GLY A 498 -16.02 12.41 31.48
CA GLY A 498 -16.55 13.70 31.93
C GLY A 498 -18.06 13.67 32.06
N PHE A 499 -18.61 14.73 32.67
CA PHE A 499 -20.05 14.92 32.79
C PHE A 499 -20.43 16.30 32.29
N LEU A 500 -21.37 16.34 31.35
CA LEU A 500 -21.94 17.56 30.79
C LEU A 500 -23.30 17.81 31.43
N GLU A 501 -23.44 18.90 32.18
CA GLU A 501 -24.75 19.32 32.68
C GLU A 501 -25.63 19.81 31.51
N VAL A 502 -26.83 19.24 31.41
CA VAL A 502 -27.79 19.59 30.35
C VAL A 502 -29.14 19.88 31.00
N PRO A 503 -29.71 21.09 30.80
CA PRO A 503 -31.00 21.46 31.36
C PRO A 503 -32.14 20.83 30.53
N TRP A 504 -32.31 19.52 30.65
CA TRP A 504 -33.32 18.77 29.91
C TRP A 504 -34.74 19.25 30.20
N PRO A 505 -35.60 19.35 29.18
CA PRO A 505 -37.05 19.35 29.35
C PRO A 505 -37.57 18.17 30.19
N SER A 506 -38.75 18.32 30.76
CA SER A 506 -39.34 17.38 31.73
C SER A 506 -39.85 16.06 31.14
N SER A 507 -40.10 16.00 29.84
CA SER A 507 -40.70 14.87 29.13
C SER A 507 -40.00 14.64 27.79
N GLY A 508 -40.20 13.46 27.21
CA GLY A 508 -39.65 13.08 25.91
C GLY A 508 -38.39 12.21 25.96
N THR A 509 -38.06 11.62 24.83
CA THR A 509 -36.82 10.86 24.65
C THR A 509 -35.65 11.84 24.52
N ARG A 510 -34.63 11.65 25.35
CA ARG A 510 -33.39 12.44 25.29
C ARG A 510 -32.43 11.77 24.32
N GLU A 511 -31.93 12.52 23.36
CA GLU A 511 -30.95 12.05 22.38
C GLU A 511 -29.72 12.95 22.44
N VAL A 512 -28.55 12.35 22.26
CA VAL A 512 -27.28 13.06 22.19
C VAL A 512 -26.54 12.57 20.95
N SER A 513 -26.26 13.50 20.05
CA SER A 513 -25.39 13.30 18.90
C SER A 513 -24.03 13.92 19.18
N VAL A 514 -22.95 13.16 19.01
CA VAL A 514 -21.57 13.68 19.04
C VAL A 514 -21.14 13.96 17.62
N ARG A 515 -20.81 15.21 17.31
CA ARG A 515 -20.54 15.68 15.96
C ARG A 515 -19.18 16.34 15.85
N LEU A 516 -18.57 16.26 14.67
CA LEU A 516 -17.36 17.02 14.35
C LEU A 516 -17.66 18.52 14.31
N SER A 517 -16.88 19.34 15.01
CA SER A 517 -17.03 20.81 14.94
C SER A 517 -16.40 21.43 13.69
N TYR A 518 -15.53 20.70 12.99
CA TYR A 518 -14.85 21.12 11.77
C TYR A 518 -14.81 20.00 10.72
N SER A 519 -14.49 20.35 9.47
CA SER A 519 -14.37 19.36 8.39
C SER A 519 -12.99 18.71 8.38
N THR A 520 -12.95 17.38 8.29
CA THR A 520 -11.75 16.57 8.08
C THR A 520 -11.64 16.14 6.62
N GLY A 521 -10.56 15.44 6.25
CA GLY A 521 -10.43 14.83 4.92
C GLY A 521 -11.50 13.77 4.61
N TRP A 522 -12.12 13.15 5.64
CA TRP A 522 -13.07 12.03 5.48
C TRP A 522 -14.51 12.37 5.85
N ALA A 523 -14.77 13.48 6.56
CA ALA A 523 -16.12 13.90 6.91
C ALA A 523 -16.23 15.42 7.08
N SER A 524 -17.40 15.95 6.71
CA SER A 524 -17.74 17.35 6.89
C SER A 524 -17.99 17.69 8.36
N ALA A 525 -17.86 18.97 8.72
CA ALA A 525 -18.40 19.47 9.99
C ALA A 525 -19.88 19.10 10.15
N GLY A 526 -20.29 18.72 11.37
CA GLY A 526 -21.62 18.23 11.69
C GLY A 526 -21.83 16.72 11.48
N PHE A 527 -20.84 16.00 10.93
CA PHE A 527 -20.91 14.54 10.83
C PHE A 527 -20.96 13.89 12.22
N GLU A 528 -21.92 13.01 12.43
CA GLU A 528 -22.13 12.31 13.70
C GLU A 528 -21.19 11.10 13.81
N ILE A 529 -20.42 11.03 14.90
CA ILE A 529 -19.45 9.95 15.16
C ILE A 529 -19.85 9.04 16.31
N ALA A 530 -20.85 9.46 17.11
CA ALA A 530 -21.44 8.67 18.17
C ALA A 530 -22.84 9.21 18.48
N HIS A 531 -23.71 8.34 18.96
CA HIS A 531 -25.04 8.70 19.44
C HIS A 531 -25.37 7.97 20.74
N GLY A 532 -26.33 8.48 21.49
CA GLY A 532 -26.89 7.81 22.65
C GLY A 532 -28.25 8.39 23.02
N SER A 533 -29.13 7.55 23.56
CA SER A 533 -30.50 7.96 23.91
C SER A 533 -30.97 7.39 25.24
N LEU A 534 -31.93 8.09 25.84
CA LEU A 534 -32.64 7.69 27.05
C LEU A 534 -34.12 8.04 26.89
N THR A 535 -34.98 7.03 26.86
CA THR A 535 -36.43 7.24 26.96
C THR A 535 -36.79 7.45 28.43
N VAL A 536 -37.49 8.56 28.70
CA VAL A 536 -37.89 9.00 30.04
C VAL A 536 -39.34 8.68 30.32
#